data_AF-A0A9D4HT91-F1
#
_entry.id   AF-A0A9D4HT91-F1
#
_cell.length_a   1.000
_cell.length_b   1.000
_cell.length_c   1.000
_cell.angle_alpha   90.00
_cell.angle_beta   90.00
_cell.angle_gamma   90.00
#
_symmetry.space_group_name_H-M   'P 1'
#
loop_
_entity.id
_entity.type
_entity.pdbx_description
1 polymer ?
#
loop_
_entity_poly.entity_id
_entity_poly.type
_entity_poly.pdbx_seq_one_letter_code
_entity_poly.pdbx_strand_id
1 'polypeptide(L)'
;MASAKRRSEIHALSIEDDHLRFDSSDGSVMLLCQPGFLAKNPLPSMASKPFKVLNLSNTCGYEDADRLLCRVRALKFYLKRV
;
A
#
# COMPACT_ATOMS: atom_id res chain seq x y z
N MET A 1 -5.39 1.61 -13.30
CA MET A 1 -4.82 2.10 -12.02
C MET A 1 -3.84 3.22 -12.32
N ALA A 2 -4.24 4.48 -12.15
CA ALA A 2 -3.35 5.62 -12.31
C ALA A 2 -3.37 6.46 -11.03
N SER A 3 -2.59 6.03 -10.04
CA SER A 3 -2.07 6.98 -9.05
C SER A 3 -1.15 7.92 -9.85
N ALA A 4 -1.49 9.21 -9.93
CA ALA A 4 -0.76 10.20 -10.73
C ALA A 4 0.73 10.36 -10.34
N LYS A 5 1.19 9.73 -9.25
CA LYS A 5 2.60 9.37 -9.07
C LYS A 5 2.84 8.00 -9.71
N ARG A 6 3.34 8.01 -10.95
CA ARG A 6 3.90 6.84 -11.64
C ARG A 6 4.90 6.14 -10.72
N ARG A 7 4.48 5.05 -10.08
CA ARG A 7 5.34 4.19 -9.28
C ARG A 7 5.52 2.86 -10.02
N SER A 8 6.62 2.73 -10.74
CA SER A 8 7.19 1.44 -11.15
C SER A 8 7.83 0.70 -9.94
N GLU A 9 7.23 0.81 -8.75
CA GLU A 9 7.86 0.59 -7.44
C GLU A 9 7.20 -0.55 -6.65
N ILE A 10 6.48 -1.48 -7.28
CA ILE A 10 5.91 -2.61 -6.52
C ILE A 10 7.03 -3.46 -5.90
N HIS A 11 8.14 -3.64 -6.62
CA HIS A 11 9.36 -4.27 -6.10
C HIS A 11 10.06 -3.45 -4.99
N ALA A 12 9.68 -2.18 -4.81
CA ALA A 12 10.20 -1.37 -3.73
C ALA A 12 9.51 -1.66 -2.41
N LEU A 13 8.36 -2.34 -2.41
CA LEU A 13 7.59 -2.59 -1.19
C LEU A 13 8.15 -3.82 -0.49
N SER A 14 8.47 -3.68 0.80
CA SER A 14 8.87 -4.82 1.61
C SER A 14 7.66 -5.43 2.32
N ILE A 15 7.68 -6.76 2.46
CA ILE A 15 6.75 -7.53 3.30
C ILE A 15 7.43 -8.06 4.56
N GLU A 16 8.67 -7.65 4.82
CA GLU A 16 9.39 -7.99 6.05
C GLU A 16 8.66 -7.47 7.29
N ASP A 17 8.96 -8.08 8.43
CA ASP A 17 8.45 -7.63 9.72
C ASP A 17 8.70 -6.12 9.91
N ASP A 18 7.72 -5.43 10.47
CA ASP A 18 7.67 -3.97 10.65
C ASP A 18 7.58 -3.09 9.37
N HIS A 19 7.72 -3.66 8.17
CA HIS A 19 7.54 -2.90 6.92
C HIS A 19 6.10 -2.86 6.42
N LEU A 20 5.23 -3.71 6.97
CA LEU A 20 3.81 -3.77 6.65
C LEU A 20 2.98 -3.85 7.94
N ARG A 21 2.05 -2.93 8.12
CA ARG A 21 1.15 -2.92 9.29
C ARG A 21 -0.28 -2.60 8.88
N PHE A 22 -1.21 -3.48 9.26
CA PHE A 22 -2.64 -3.22 9.12
C PHE A 22 -3.15 -2.43 10.32
N ASP A 23 -3.92 -1.38 10.04
CA ASP A 23 -4.60 -0.60 11.06
C ASP A 23 -5.95 -1.27 11.38
N SER A 24 -6.15 -1.66 12.63
CA SER A 24 -7.37 -2.33 13.10
C SER A 24 -8.58 -1.39 13.14
N SER A 25 -8.37 -0.07 13.17
CA SER A 25 -9.45 0.92 13.33
C SER A 25 -10.20 1.17 12.02
N ASP A 26 -9.48 1.36 10.91
CA ASP A 26 -10.05 1.69 9.60
C ASP A 26 -9.78 0.61 8.54
N GLY A 27 -9.05 -0.44 8.90
CA GLY A 27 -8.67 -1.53 8.00
C GLY A 27 -7.65 -1.10 6.94
N SER A 28 -7.07 0.09 7.03
CA SER A 28 -6.02 0.55 6.13
C SER A 28 -4.72 -0.22 6.34
N VAL A 29 -3.76 0.00 5.45
CA VAL A 29 -2.43 -0.60 5.56
C VAL A 29 -1.35 0.47 5.38
N MET A 30 -0.36 0.45 6.26
CA MET A 30 0.87 1.22 6.13
C MET A 30 1.94 0.34 5.50
N LEU A 31 2.61 0.87 4.49
CA LEU A 31 3.66 0.20 3.74
C LEU A 31 4.94 1.03 3.74
N LEU A 32 6.06 0.38 4.01
CA LEU A 32 7.40 0.91 3.89
C LEU A 32 8.08 0.34 2.64
N CYS A 33 8.94 1.15 2.03
CA CYS A 33 9.81 0.67 0.98
C CYS A 33 10.99 -0.11 1.59
N GLN A 34 11.53 -1.07 0.85
CA GLN A 34 12.75 -1.79 1.19
C GLN A 34 13.89 -0.81 1.52
N PRO A 35 14.74 -1.15 2.50
CA PRO A 35 15.96 -0.40 2.77
C PRO A 35 16.81 -0.30 1.51
N GLY A 36 17.28 0.91 1.17
CA GLY A 36 18.09 1.15 -0.03
C GLY A 36 17.29 1.38 -1.32
N PHE A 37 15.96 1.31 -1.27
CA PHE A 37 15.16 1.74 -2.42
C PHE A 37 15.31 3.24 -2.68
N LEU A 38 15.92 3.58 -3.81
CA LEU A 38 16.04 4.97 -4.29
C LEU A 38 14.85 5.30 -5.17
N ALA A 39 13.93 6.11 -4.63
CA ALA A 39 12.86 6.69 -5.41
C ALA A 39 13.43 7.52 -6.57
N LYS A 40 12.74 7.55 -7.71
CA LYS A 40 13.26 8.19 -8.93
C LYS A 40 13.58 9.69 -8.78
N ASN A 41 12.98 10.36 -7.79
CA ASN A 41 13.24 11.75 -7.43
C ASN A 41 13.28 11.88 -5.89
N PRO A 42 14.36 11.48 -5.21
CA PRO A 42 14.48 11.69 -3.78
C PRO A 42 14.84 13.16 -3.55
N LEU A 43 14.02 13.88 -2.78
CA LEU A 43 14.51 15.13 -2.20
C LEU A 43 15.65 14.77 -1.25
N PRO A 44 16.82 15.43 -1.30
CA PRO A 44 18.00 15.08 -0.50
C PRO A 44 17.75 14.97 1.02
N SER A 45 16.69 15.61 1.51
CA SER A 45 16.27 15.62 2.92
C SER A 45 15.09 14.70 3.25
N MET A 46 14.56 13.94 2.29
CA MET A 46 13.42 13.04 2.53
C MET A 46 13.90 11.63 2.84
N ALA A 47 13.77 11.23 4.10
CA ALA A 47 13.76 9.83 4.49
C ALA A 47 12.57 9.10 3.84
N SER A 48 12.71 7.78 3.63
CA SER A 48 11.61 6.92 3.22
C SER A 48 10.48 7.00 4.24
N LYS A 49 9.34 7.56 3.83
CA LYS A 49 8.16 7.67 4.69
C LYS A 49 7.22 6.50 4.40
N PRO A 50 6.64 5.87 5.44
CA PRO A 50 5.53 4.96 5.24
C PRO A 50 4.42 5.66 4.45
N PHE A 51 3.77 4.96 3.54
CA PHE A 51 2.57 5.46 2.89
C PHE A 51 1.37 4.62 3.26
N LYS A 52 0.23 5.30 3.44
CA LYS A 52 -1.03 4.69 3.86
C LYS A 52 -1.87 4.36 2.63
N VAL A 53 -2.31 3.11 2.52
CA VAL A 53 -3.32 2.67 1.55
C VAL A 53 -4.65 2.52 2.28
N LEU A 54 -5.61 3.34 1.88
CA LEU A 54 -6.94 3.36 2.49
C LEU A 54 -7.76 2.13 2.08
N ASN A 55 -8.58 1.67 3.02
CA ASN A 55 -9.54 0.62 2.78
C ASN A 55 -10.81 1.19 2.15
N LEU A 56 -10.99 0.96 0.85
CA LEU A 56 -12.16 1.42 0.11
C LEU A 56 -13.44 0.63 0.47
N SER A 57 -13.35 -0.49 1.19
CA SER A 57 -14.56 -1.22 1.61
C SER A 57 -15.43 -0.46 2.60
N ASN A 58 -14.88 0.55 3.28
CA ASN A 58 -15.63 1.39 4.21
C ASN A 58 -16.35 2.54 3.50
N THR A 59 -15.92 2.87 2.27
CA THR A 59 -16.50 3.94 1.45
C THR A 59 -17.41 3.40 0.34
N CYS A 60 -17.19 2.17 -0.11
CA CYS A 60 -18.04 1.47 -1.07
C CYS A 60 -19.11 0.66 -0.34
N GLY A 61 -20.36 0.75 -0.81
CA GLY A 61 -21.47 -0.05 -0.28
C GLY A 61 -21.24 -1.55 -0.46
N TYR A 62 -22.00 -2.39 0.27
CA TYR A 62 -21.86 -3.85 0.19
C TYR A 62 -22.11 -4.39 -1.24
N GLU A 63 -23.08 -3.81 -1.94
CA GLU A 63 -23.48 -4.14 -3.32
C GLU A 63 -22.60 -3.49 -4.39
N ASP A 64 -21.64 -2.64 -4.00
CA ASP A 64 -20.79 -1.93 -4.93
C ASP A 64 -19.71 -2.86 -5.50
N ALA A 65 -19.72 -3.06 -6.82
CA ALA A 65 -18.72 -3.85 -7.53
C ALA A 65 -17.29 -3.30 -7.35
N ASP A 66 -17.14 -1.98 -7.14
CA ASP A 66 -15.84 -1.35 -6.91
C ASP A 66 -15.22 -1.74 -5.57
N ARG A 67 -15.99 -2.30 -4.64
CA ARG A 67 -15.46 -2.95 -3.43
C ARG A 67 -14.45 -4.04 -3.79
N LEU A 68 -14.65 -4.70 -4.93
CA LEU A 68 -13.74 -5.74 -5.40
C LEU A 68 -12.37 -5.18 -5.82
N LEU A 69 -12.32 -3.89 -6.17
CA LEU A 69 -11.11 -3.16 -6.55
C LEU A 69 -10.36 -2.60 -5.34
N CYS A 70 -10.80 -2.89 -4.11
CA CYS A 70 -10.12 -2.43 -2.90
C CYS A 70 -8.68 -2.97 -2.84
N ARG A 71 -7.72 -2.04 -2.89
CA ARG A 71 -6.27 -2.33 -2.88
C ARG A 71 -5.83 -3.09 -1.63
N VAL A 72 -6.41 -2.78 -0.47
CA VAL A 72 -6.12 -3.51 0.79
C VAL A 72 -6.56 -4.97 0.69
N ARG A 73 -7.72 -5.23 0.07
CA ARG A 73 -8.21 -6.60 -0.11
C ARG A 73 -7.31 -7.41 -1.04
N ALA A 74 -6.92 -6.82 -2.17
CA ALA A 74 -5.98 -7.43 -3.10
C ALA A 74 -4.64 -7.75 -2.42
N LEU A 75 -4.12 -6.83 -1.60
CA LEU A 75 -2.89 -7.02 -0.84
C LEU A 75 -3.02 -8.17 0.18
N LYS A 76 -4.10 -8.22 0.97
CA LYS A 76 -4.35 -9.33 1.91
C LYS A 76 -4.39 -10.68 1.20
N PHE A 77 -4.95 -10.73 0.00
CA PHE A 77 -5.01 -11.97 -0.78
C PHE A 77 -3.64 -12.37 -1.34
N TYR A 78 -2.83 -11.40 -1.78
CA TYR A 78 -1.45 -11.63 -2.21
C TYR A 78 -0.59 -12.17 -1.06
N LEU A 79 -0.65 -11.54 0.11
CA LEU A 79 0.13 -11.96 1.30
C LEU A 79 -0.25 -13.34 1.84
N LYS A 80 -1.47 -13.84 1.56
CA LYS A 80 -1.85 -15.21 1.91
C LYS A 80 -1.21 -16.27 1.01
N ARG A 81 -0.60 -15.87 -0.11
CA ARG A 81 -0.04 -16.75 -1.14
C ARG A 81 1.49 -16.72 -1.20
N VAL A 82 2.13 -15.80 -0.47
CA VAL A 82 3.58 -15.69 -0.31
C VAL A 82 3.94 -16.24 1.06
#